data_AF-A0A161UVZ3-F1
#
_entry.id   AF-A0A161UVZ3-F1
#
_cell.length_a   1.000
_cell.length_b   1.000
_cell.length_c   1.000
_cell.angle_alpha   90.00
_cell.angle_beta   90.00
_cell.angle_gamma   90.00
#
_symmetry.space_group_name_H-M   'P 1'
#
loop_
_entity.id
_entity.type
_entity.pdbx_description
1 polymer ?
#
loop_
_entity_poly.entity_id
_entity_poly.type
_entity_poly.pdbx_seq_one_letter_code
_entity_poly.pdbx_strand_id
1 'polypeptide(L)'
;MIRQTKRFSVLACTCLLLTLVPDAPGYAADAKLPFPASAVTASKDDDNVPANAVDGNLATRWSANGDGEWIKFDLGANKKVSYLKMAFLNGDSRTSKFDIQTSTDNVSFKTVKANVTSSLNAGLQTFDFPDVNAARYVRIIGHGNSANAWNSYTEVEIYGEGAEGGQGVPVSSSAELTAAISKAVPGTTIVLADGTYTQDAPFVVSGKNGTANSPITIKAANPGQAVISGGASLKIQKSSYVTIEGLKFTNTGNTALLLDGSNNIQVTRNRFALPATGKELFWLQVSGANSHHNQIDHNDFGPKSDTGPLIAYEGDGKGNISQYDVIEYNYFHDVGPWVDNGKETIRLGLSKVSLSNGYNTIQYNLFENCDGEPEIVSVKSSGNTVRYNTFKTSKGGLTSRHGHNNEFYGNFFLGDGVEPEKKGMEQSGIRVYGNDHKIYNNYFEKLTGTAIYLDSGSFDGGTGGYPPNPTIDQLRAHWKIYRAQVVNNTIVGSKAGIVIGSGKAYAPQDCVVANNIVKNSTGTLYNEAATSNTVFEGNIGYGSTLSNKSRTASEIRNADPLFQTVNGLQKLSSASKAAIDTAVGTYSYIKEDVDGEVRSSAHDIGADEYSTASSFKNRPLQKTDVGPDAP
;
A
#
# COMPACT_ATOMS: atom_id res chain seq x y z
N MET A 1 -84.15 2.36 34.61
CA MET A 1 -82.91 1.88 35.26
C MET A 1 -81.75 2.72 34.74
N ILE A 2 -81.18 3.56 35.62
CA ILE A 2 -79.76 3.98 35.78
C ILE A 2 -78.96 4.35 34.50
N ARG A 3 -78.35 5.53 34.29
CA ARG A 3 -78.17 6.80 35.02
C ARG A 3 -77.75 7.88 33.99
N GLN A 4 -78.24 9.10 34.16
CA GLN A 4 -77.81 10.32 33.47
C GLN A 4 -76.35 10.71 33.79
N THR A 5 -75.63 11.40 32.89
CA THR A 5 -75.35 12.86 33.02
C THR A 5 -74.63 13.47 31.80
N LYS A 6 -74.99 14.73 31.53
CA LYS A 6 -74.59 15.65 30.45
C LYS A 6 -73.16 16.19 30.62
N ARG A 7 -72.57 16.72 29.55
CA ARG A 7 -72.26 18.18 29.38
C ARG A 7 -71.66 18.51 28.01
N PHE A 8 -72.25 19.53 27.36
CA PHE A 8 -71.67 20.29 26.26
C PHE A 8 -70.64 21.30 26.81
N SER A 9 -69.56 21.55 26.09
CA SER A 9 -68.85 22.84 26.07
C SER A 9 -68.02 22.97 24.79
N VAL A 10 -68.10 24.17 24.21
CA VAL A 10 -67.49 24.67 22.98
C VAL A 10 -65.97 24.68 23.08
N LEU A 11 -65.25 24.34 21.99
CA LEU A 11 -63.86 24.78 21.83
C LEU A 11 -63.57 25.22 20.40
N ALA A 12 -62.97 26.41 20.33
CA ALA A 12 -62.72 27.20 19.15
C ALA A 12 -61.65 26.59 18.25
N CYS A 13 -61.83 26.78 16.95
CA CYS A 13 -60.88 26.49 15.89
C CYS A 13 -59.73 27.50 15.97
N THR A 14 -58.49 27.04 16.17
CA THR A 14 -57.29 27.87 16.03
C THR A 14 -56.29 27.09 15.18
N CYS A 15 -56.17 27.49 13.91
CA CYS A 15 -55.10 27.04 13.02
C CYS A 15 -53.76 27.50 13.59
N LEU A 16 -52.95 26.57 14.10
CA LEU A 16 -51.55 26.82 14.40
C LEU A 16 -50.74 26.60 13.11
N LEU A 17 -50.35 27.70 12.46
CA LEU A 17 -49.24 27.69 11.52
C LEU A 17 -48.00 27.22 12.28
N LEU A 18 -47.52 26.02 12.00
CA LEU A 18 -46.14 25.64 12.33
C LEU A 18 -45.24 26.36 11.32
N THR A 19 -44.73 27.53 11.69
CA THR A 19 -43.54 28.07 11.03
C THR A 19 -42.37 27.12 11.33
N LEU A 20 -41.94 26.37 10.33
CA LEU A 20 -40.61 25.77 10.28
C LEU A 20 -39.60 26.91 10.49
N VAL A 21 -39.04 27.01 11.68
CA VAL A 21 -37.75 27.67 11.86
C VAL A 21 -36.76 26.75 11.16
N PRO A 22 -36.00 27.20 10.14
CA PRO A 22 -34.90 26.41 9.65
C PRO A 22 -33.95 26.19 10.83
N ASP A 23 -33.67 24.93 11.15
CA ASP A 23 -32.61 24.56 12.09
C ASP A 23 -31.35 25.33 11.67
N ALA A 24 -30.89 26.20 12.57
CA ALA A 24 -29.60 26.82 12.43
C ALA A 24 -28.54 25.72 12.38
N PRO A 25 -27.50 25.83 11.53
CA PRO A 25 -26.41 24.87 11.54
C PRO A 25 -25.84 24.80 12.97
N GLY A 26 -25.93 23.63 13.58
CA GLY A 26 -25.41 23.39 14.92
C GLY A 26 -23.90 23.56 14.90
N TYR A 27 -23.41 24.66 15.49
CA TYR A 27 -22.01 24.77 15.87
C TYR A 27 -21.72 23.68 16.90
N ALA A 28 -20.71 22.85 16.66
CA ALA A 28 -20.27 21.84 17.61
C ALA A 28 -19.87 22.52 18.93
N ALA A 29 -20.24 21.93 20.06
CA ALA A 29 -19.75 22.38 21.36
C ALA A 29 -18.23 22.13 21.47
N ASP A 30 -17.50 23.06 22.10
CA ASP A 30 -16.06 22.93 22.35
C ASP A 30 -15.71 21.60 23.06
N ALA A 31 -14.60 20.96 22.64
CA ALA A 31 -14.13 19.70 23.20
C ALA A 31 -12.69 19.80 23.75
N LYS A 32 -12.29 18.87 24.63
CA LYS A 32 -10.91 18.76 25.14
C LYS A 32 -9.99 18.44 23.96
N LEU A 33 -9.02 19.31 23.68
CA LEU A 33 -8.09 19.14 22.57
C LEU A 33 -7.05 18.07 22.94
N PRO A 34 -6.84 17.02 22.13
CA PRO A 34 -5.85 15.99 22.42
C PRO A 34 -4.43 16.46 22.09
N PHE A 35 -3.49 16.15 22.98
CA PHE A 35 -2.04 16.24 22.80
C PHE A 35 -1.35 15.30 23.81
N PRO A 36 -0.20 14.67 23.45
CA PRO A 36 0.49 13.74 24.35
C PRO A 36 1.27 14.49 25.44
N ALA A 37 1.57 13.81 26.55
CA ALA A 37 2.40 14.37 27.62
C ALA A 37 3.81 14.83 27.14
N SER A 38 4.34 14.18 26.10
CA SER A 38 5.60 14.56 25.45
C SER A 38 5.53 15.90 24.69
N ALA A 39 4.33 16.44 24.44
CA ALA A 39 4.13 17.74 23.82
C ALA A 39 4.09 18.90 24.85
N VAL A 40 4.31 18.60 26.13
CA VAL A 40 4.33 19.58 27.21
C VAL A 40 5.76 19.87 27.63
N THR A 41 6.12 21.14 27.64
CA THR A 41 7.45 21.63 28.04
C THR A 41 7.29 22.77 29.04
N ALA A 42 8.30 23.00 29.89
CA ALA A 42 8.29 24.09 30.84
C ALA A 42 9.63 24.82 30.88
N SER A 43 9.68 25.96 31.57
CA SER A 43 10.92 26.69 31.84
C SER A 43 11.90 25.87 32.70
N LYS A 44 11.38 25.15 33.69
CA LYS A 44 12.10 24.23 34.61
C LYS A 44 11.09 23.40 35.41
N ASP A 45 11.59 22.52 36.28
CA ASP A 45 10.81 21.78 37.27
C ASP A 45 11.64 21.41 38.52
N ASP A 46 10.98 20.90 39.57
CA ASP A 46 11.57 20.39 40.83
C ASP A 46 11.47 18.85 40.92
N ASP A 47 11.73 18.14 39.82
CA ASP A 47 11.44 16.71 39.58
C ASP A 47 9.94 16.39 39.41
N ASN A 48 9.05 17.35 39.67
CA ASN A 48 7.65 17.28 39.29
C ASN A 48 7.51 17.83 37.86
N VAL A 49 7.74 16.93 36.89
CA VAL A 49 7.91 17.24 35.46
C VAL A 49 6.63 17.75 34.76
N PRO A 50 6.73 18.43 33.61
CA PRO A 50 5.57 19.00 32.90
C PRO A 50 4.52 17.97 32.48
N ALA A 51 4.93 16.73 32.21
CA ALA A 51 4.05 15.62 31.83
C ALA A 51 2.98 15.31 32.89
N ASN A 52 3.29 15.55 34.17
CA ASN A 52 2.37 15.32 35.29
C ASN A 52 1.19 16.30 35.31
N ALA A 53 1.21 17.39 34.52
CA ALA A 53 0.10 18.32 34.45
C ALA A 53 -0.99 17.88 33.46
N VAL A 54 -0.85 16.73 32.80
CA VAL A 54 -1.76 16.25 31.74
C VAL A 54 -1.98 14.74 31.79
N ASP A 55 -1.66 14.12 32.92
CA ASP A 55 -1.76 12.66 33.11
C ASP A 55 -3.13 12.23 33.66
N GLY A 56 -4.04 13.19 33.92
CA GLY A 56 -5.37 12.94 34.47
C GLY A 56 -5.36 12.58 35.96
N ASN A 57 -4.23 12.72 36.65
CA ASN A 57 -4.06 12.37 38.05
C ASN A 57 -3.81 13.60 38.92
N LEU A 58 -4.84 14.05 39.66
CA LEU A 58 -4.73 15.23 40.53
C LEU A 58 -3.76 15.07 41.71
N ALA A 59 -3.19 13.88 41.94
CA ALA A 59 -2.17 13.64 42.96
C ALA A 59 -0.74 13.93 42.48
N THR A 60 -0.49 13.95 41.17
CA THR A 60 0.77 14.36 40.55
C THR A 60 0.67 15.84 40.13
N ARG A 61 1.81 16.47 39.84
CA ARG A 61 1.85 17.88 39.42
C ARG A 61 3.07 18.20 38.58
N TRP A 62 3.01 19.29 37.83
CA TRP A 62 4.19 20.06 37.46
C TRP A 62 4.49 21.10 38.54
N SER A 63 5.76 21.42 38.83
CA SER A 63 6.09 22.52 39.75
C SER A 63 7.38 23.27 39.44
N ALA A 64 7.33 24.60 39.55
CA ALA A 64 8.49 25.48 39.42
C ALA A 64 8.40 26.67 40.38
N ASN A 65 9.51 26.99 41.04
CA ASN A 65 9.61 28.14 41.96
C ASN A 65 10.07 29.40 41.23
N GLY A 66 9.30 30.48 41.32
CA GLY A 66 9.67 31.79 40.78
C GLY A 66 8.51 32.49 40.08
N ASP A 67 8.63 33.80 39.96
CA ASP A 67 7.73 34.62 39.14
C ASP A 67 8.15 34.52 37.66
N GLY A 68 7.17 34.31 36.77
CA GLY A 68 7.40 34.20 35.32
C GLY A 68 7.74 32.79 34.83
N GLU A 69 7.76 31.79 35.71
CA GLU A 69 7.94 30.38 35.30
C GLU A 69 6.76 29.91 34.47
N TRP A 70 7.01 29.16 33.40
CA TRP A 70 5.98 28.83 32.42
C TRP A 70 5.91 27.34 32.10
N ILE A 71 4.71 26.90 31.75
CA ILE A 71 4.43 25.61 31.11
C ILE A 71 3.74 25.85 29.76
N LYS A 72 4.09 25.07 28.74
CA LYS A 72 3.67 25.24 27.36
C LYS A 72 3.24 23.90 26.76
N PHE A 73 2.16 23.94 25.99
CA PHE A 73 1.53 22.81 25.34
C PHE A 73 1.59 23.01 23.82
N ASP A 74 2.19 22.08 23.09
CA ASP A 74 2.10 22.02 21.62
C ASP A 74 0.88 21.18 21.22
N LEU A 75 -0.12 21.82 20.62
CA LEU A 75 -1.35 21.19 20.15
C LEU A 75 -1.14 20.38 18.85
N GLY A 76 0.07 20.38 18.28
CA GLY A 76 0.48 19.66 17.07
C GLY A 76 0.16 20.41 15.76
N ALA A 77 -0.91 21.19 15.76
CA ALA A 77 -1.34 22.06 14.67
C ALA A 77 -2.01 23.31 15.25
N ASN A 78 -2.24 24.33 14.42
CA ASN A 78 -3.13 25.44 14.81
C ASN A 78 -4.51 24.86 15.12
N LYS A 79 -5.16 25.28 16.21
CA LYS A 79 -6.53 24.91 16.60
C LYS A 79 -7.28 26.15 17.10
N LYS A 80 -8.61 26.13 17.11
CA LYS A 80 -9.37 27.10 17.89
C LYS A 80 -9.23 26.75 19.36
N VAL A 81 -8.90 27.73 20.19
CA VAL A 81 -8.81 27.56 21.65
C VAL A 81 -9.78 28.54 22.28
N SER A 82 -10.73 28.01 23.06
CA SER A 82 -11.83 28.76 23.65
C SER A 82 -11.58 29.00 25.14
N TYR A 83 -11.24 27.94 25.90
CA TYR A 83 -10.98 28.05 27.34
C TYR A 83 -10.01 26.97 27.85
N LEU A 84 -9.49 27.17 29.06
CA LEU A 84 -8.71 26.16 29.79
C LEU A 84 -9.51 25.65 30.99
N LYS A 85 -9.27 24.40 31.41
CA LYS A 85 -9.56 23.95 32.78
C LYS A 85 -8.26 23.62 33.49
N MET A 86 -8.09 24.06 34.74
CA MET A 86 -6.87 23.79 35.49
C MET A 86 -7.16 23.45 36.95
N ALA A 87 -6.33 22.58 37.52
CA ALA A 87 -6.30 22.24 38.93
C ALA A 87 -4.91 22.56 39.52
N PHE A 88 -4.86 22.87 40.81
CA PHE A 88 -3.67 23.39 41.48
C PHE A 88 -3.36 22.62 42.76
N LEU A 89 -2.08 22.41 43.06
CA LEU A 89 -1.66 21.78 44.32
C LEU A 89 -2.16 22.62 45.51
N ASN A 90 -2.80 21.96 46.48
CA ASN A 90 -3.39 22.61 47.66
C ASN A 90 -4.44 23.68 47.31
N GLY A 91 -5.12 23.54 46.16
CA GLY A 91 -6.11 24.50 45.67
C GLY A 91 -7.22 24.84 46.65
N ASP A 92 -7.60 23.94 47.56
CA ASP A 92 -8.60 24.22 48.62
C ASP A 92 -8.12 25.21 49.70
N SER A 93 -6.81 25.48 49.76
CA SER A 93 -6.18 26.32 50.79
C SER A 93 -5.29 27.44 50.23
N ARG A 94 -5.01 27.42 48.92
CA ARG A 94 -4.16 28.41 48.24
C ARG A 94 -4.79 28.83 46.92
N THR A 95 -4.71 30.12 46.62
CA THR A 95 -4.99 30.63 45.27
C THR A 95 -3.69 30.75 44.47
N SER A 96 -3.73 30.48 43.17
CA SER A 96 -2.61 30.59 42.24
C SER A 96 -2.80 31.77 41.29
N LYS A 97 -1.73 32.47 40.93
CA LYS A 97 -1.75 33.62 40.02
C LYS A 97 -1.03 33.30 38.71
N PHE A 98 -1.62 33.66 37.57
CA PHE A 98 -1.03 33.36 36.26
C PHE A 98 -1.61 34.17 35.09
N ASP A 99 -0.91 34.16 33.96
CA ASP A 99 -1.37 34.60 32.65
C ASP A 99 -1.53 33.42 31.68
N ILE A 100 -2.41 33.56 30.68
CA ILE A 100 -2.59 32.63 29.58
C ILE A 100 -2.19 33.32 28.27
N GLN A 101 -1.32 32.67 27.51
CA GLN A 101 -0.81 33.13 26.22
C GLN A 101 -1.01 32.07 25.14
N THR A 102 -1.16 32.51 23.89
CA THR A 102 -1.21 31.64 22.71
C THR A 102 -0.23 32.07 21.64
N SER A 103 0.18 31.15 20.77
CA SER A 103 1.08 31.39 19.65
C SER A 103 0.81 30.39 18.52
N THR A 104 1.08 30.79 17.28
CA THR A 104 1.06 29.92 16.08
C THR A 104 2.46 29.39 15.72
N ASP A 105 3.52 30.05 16.20
CA ASP A 105 4.90 29.86 15.72
C ASP A 105 5.92 29.50 16.82
N ASN A 106 5.51 29.48 18.09
CA ASN A 106 6.37 29.27 19.27
C ASN A 106 7.45 30.35 19.48
N VAL A 107 7.31 31.50 18.81
CA VAL A 107 8.23 32.63 18.92
C VAL A 107 7.47 33.86 19.43
N SER A 108 6.36 34.18 18.76
CA SER A 108 5.51 35.34 19.08
C SER A 108 4.31 34.88 19.91
N PHE A 109 4.27 35.25 21.18
CA PHE A 109 3.16 34.92 22.08
C PHE A 109 2.28 36.15 22.36
N LYS A 110 0.97 35.94 22.30
CA LYS A 110 -0.05 36.93 22.65
C LYS A 110 -0.74 36.53 23.94
N THR A 111 -0.83 37.44 24.92
CA THR A 111 -1.63 37.23 26.13
C THR A 111 -3.11 37.31 25.79
N VAL A 112 -3.85 36.25 26.11
CA VAL A 112 -5.30 36.12 25.90
C VAL A 112 -6.08 36.28 27.19
N LYS A 113 -5.43 36.05 28.34
CA LYS A 113 -5.96 36.35 29.67
C LYS A 113 -4.81 36.72 30.61
N ALA A 114 -4.93 37.82 31.34
CA ALA A 114 -3.88 38.33 32.22
C ALA A 114 -4.36 38.44 33.67
N ASN A 115 -3.43 38.39 34.62
CA ASN A 115 -3.63 38.58 36.06
C ASN A 115 -4.72 37.68 36.65
N VAL A 116 -4.80 36.43 36.21
CA VAL A 116 -5.77 35.46 36.71
C VAL A 116 -5.41 35.10 38.14
N THR A 117 -6.40 35.00 39.02
CA THR A 117 -6.26 34.38 40.34
C THR A 117 -7.27 33.24 40.44
N SER A 118 -6.82 32.03 40.76
CA SER A 118 -7.71 30.87 40.94
C SER A 118 -8.62 31.02 42.16
N SER A 119 -9.74 30.31 42.17
CA SER A 119 -10.57 30.14 43.37
C SER A 119 -9.95 29.11 44.31
N LEU A 120 -10.42 29.09 45.57
CA LEU A 120 -10.09 28.04 46.53
C LEU A 120 -10.88 26.76 46.20
N ASN A 121 -10.28 25.89 45.38
CA ASN A 121 -10.83 24.62 44.92
C ASN A 121 -9.70 23.73 44.36
N ALA A 122 -9.56 22.50 44.86
CA ALA A 122 -8.57 21.53 44.40
C ALA A 122 -8.94 20.82 43.09
N GLY A 123 -10.20 20.86 42.68
CA GLY A 123 -10.68 20.32 41.40
C GLY A 123 -10.40 21.26 40.21
N LEU A 124 -10.75 20.78 39.01
CA LEU A 124 -10.64 21.54 37.76
C LEU A 124 -11.53 22.79 37.80
N GLN A 125 -10.92 23.94 37.54
CA GLN A 125 -11.57 25.24 37.43
C GLN A 125 -11.50 25.73 35.98
N THR A 126 -12.59 26.29 35.46
CA THR A 126 -12.64 26.80 34.08
C THR A 126 -12.15 28.25 34.00
N PHE A 127 -11.21 28.52 33.09
CA PHE A 127 -10.65 29.83 32.80
C PHE A 127 -10.96 30.20 31.35
N ASP A 128 -12.06 30.93 31.18
CA ASP A 128 -12.58 31.36 29.88
C ASP A 128 -11.96 32.67 29.37
N PHE A 129 -11.78 32.83 28.06
CA PHE A 129 -11.23 34.02 27.41
C PHE A 129 -11.77 34.15 25.98
N PRO A 130 -11.61 35.31 25.30
CA PRO A 130 -12.04 35.42 23.91
C PRO A 130 -11.41 34.35 23.02
N ASP A 131 -12.25 33.59 22.30
CA ASP A 131 -11.83 32.51 21.42
C ASP A 131 -10.68 32.92 20.48
N VAL A 132 -9.67 32.06 20.42
CA VAL A 132 -8.51 32.22 19.55
C VAL A 132 -8.66 31.26 18.39
N ASN A 133 -9.03 31.75 17.21
CA ASN A 133 -9.31 30.91 16.03
C ASN A 133 -8.11 30.10 15.51
N ALA A 134 -6.87 30.49 15.85
CA ALA A 134 -5.67 29.77 15.46
C ALA A 134 -4.58 29.90 16.52
N ALA A 135 -4.36 28.83 17.28
CA ALA A 135 -3.24 28.66 18.20
C ALA A 135 -2.68 27.25 18.08
N ARG A 136 -1.36 27.12 17.90
CA ARG A 136 -0.67 25.83 18.01
C ARG A 136 -0.08 25.63 19.40
N TYR A 137 0.36 26.71 20.03
CA TYR A 137 0.97 26.68 21.35
C TYR A 137 0.11 27.45 22.33
N VAL A 138 -0.16 26.83 23.48
CA VAL A 138 -0.73 27.51 24.66
C VAL A 138 0.35 27.55 25.72
N ARG A 139 0.57 28.70 26.34
CA ARG A 139 1.55 28.90 27.41
C ARG A 139 0.89 29.56 28.61
N ILE A 140 1.16 29.01 29.79
CA ILE A 140 0.69 29.54 31.07
C ILE A 140 1.92 30.10 31.79
N ILE A 141 1.88 31.38 32.17
CA ILE A 141 2.95 32.04 32.91
C ILE A 141 2.49 32.17 34.36
N GLY A 142 3.19 31.51 35.28
CA GLY A 142 2.86 31.51 36.70
C GLY A 142 3.51 32.69 37.46
N HIS A 143 2.76 33.22 38.43
CA HIS A 143 3.15 34.33 39.31
C HIS A 143 3.09 33.93 40.80
N GLY A 144 3.29 32.64 41.08
CA GLY A 144 3.23 32.05 42.42
C GLY A 144 1.80 31.83 42.91
N ASN A 145 1.68 31.64 44.22
CA ASN A 145 0.42 31.42 44.91
C ASN A 145 0.31 32.31 46.17
N SER A 146 -0.85 32.28 46.82
CA SER A 146 -1.14 33.07 48.03
C SER A 146 -0.19 32.84 49.21
N ALA A 147 0.59 31.76 49.24
CA ALA A 147 1.52 31.44 50.31
C ALA A 147 2.99 31.70 49.96
N ASN A 148 3.40 31.54 48.68
CA ASN A 148 4.79 31.67 48.24
C ASN A 148 4.91 31.74 46.70
N ALA A 149 6.14 31.78 46.18
CA ALA A 149 6.43 31.94 44.76
C ALA A 149 6.34 30.64 43.91
N TRP A 150 5.83 29.53 44.47
CA TRP A 150 5.71 28.28 43.72
C TRP A 150 4.49 28.27 42.79
N ASN A 151 4.71 27.80 41.55
CA ASN A 151 3.67 27.48 40.58
C ASN A 151 3.52 25.95 40.54
N SER A 152 2.34 25.44 40.85
CA SER A 152 2.11 24.01 41.00
C SER A 152 0.76 23.60 40.40
N TYR A 153 0.79 23.01 39.20
CA TYR A 153 -0.41 22.64 38.44
C TYR A 153 -0.55 21.11 38.43
N THR A 154 -1.68 20.62 38.94
CA THR A 154 -1.96 19.18 39.04
C THR A 154 -2.65 18.63 37.80
N GLU A 155 -3.38 19.46 37.06
CA GLU A 155 -3.95 19.10 35.75
C GLU A 155 -4.23 20.38 34.94
N VAL A 156 -4.01 20.33 33.63
CA VAL A 156 -4.36 21.36 32.66
C VAL A 156 -5.04 20.71 31.45
N GLU A 157 -6.26 21.13 31.17
CA GLU A 157 -7.01 20.75 29.99
C GLU A 157 -7.24 21.98 29.10
N ILE A 158 -7.05 21.84 27.80
CA ILE A 158 -7.28 22.91 26.82
C ILE A 158 -8.49 22.53 25.99
N TYR A 159 -9.46 23.43 25.89
CA TYR A 159 -10.70 23.22 25.16
C TYR A 159 -10.84 24.20 23.99
N GLY A 160 -11.46 23.71 22.93
CA GLY A 160 -11.87 24.52 21.80
C GLY A 160 -12.36 23.64 20.66
N GLU A 161 -12.42 24.21 19.46
CA GLU A 161 -12.66 23.46 18.24
C GLU A 161 -11.29 23.13 17.62
N GLY A 162 -10.97 21.84 17.44
CA GLY A 162 -9.77 21.49 16.68
C GLY A 162 -9.83 22.20 15.32
N ALA A 163 -8.72 22.78 14.84
CA ALA A 163 -8.70 23.09 13.41
C ALA A 163 -9.05 21.81 12.67
N GLU A 164 -9.92 21.93 11.67
CA GLU A 164 -10.45 20.93 10.73
C GLU A 164 -9.55 19.68 10.51
N GLY A 165 -9.39 18.87 11.54
CA GLY A 165 -8.36 17.85 11.68
C GLY A 165 -8.71 16.82 12.75
N GLY A 166 -10.00 16.74 13.09
CA GLY A 166 -10.60 15.70 13.93
C GLY A 166 -11.94 15.21 13.38
N GLN A 167 -12.64 16.03 12.61
CA GLN A 167 -13.57 15.58 11.58
C GLN A 167 -13.12 16.28 10.29
N GLY A 168 -12.60 15.52 9.34
CA GLY A 168 -12.23 16.11 8.04
C GLY A 168 -13.43 16.80 7.40
N VAL A 169 -13.19 17.68 6.43
CA VAL A 169 -14.19 18.41 5.65
C VAL A 169 -15.26 17.43 5.16
N PRO A 170 -16.45 17.38 5.79
CA PRO A 170 -17.46 16.42 5.41
C PRO A 170 -18.08 16.87 4.10
N VAL A 171 -18.27 15.94 3.18
CA VAL A 171 -18.98 16.16 1.92
C VAL A 171 -20.03 15.08 1.75
N SER A 172 -21.16 15.43 1.15
CA SER A 172 -22.31 14.55 0.93
C SER A 172 -22.84 14.61 -0.50
N SER A 173 -22.19 15.41 -1.37
CA SER A 173 -22.54 15.56 -2.78
C SER A 173 -21.33 15.78 -3.68
N SER A 174 -21.49 15.52 -4.99
CA SER A 174 -20.45 15.77 -6.01
C SER A 174 -19.99 17.23 -6.05
N ALA A 175 -20.90 18.18 -5.83
CA ALA A 175 -20.59 19.60 -5.82
C ALA A 175 -19.73 19.98 -4.61
N GLU A 176 -20.06 19.46 -3.42
CA GLU A 176 -19.27 19.65 -2.20
C GLU A 176 -17.90 19.00 -2.32
N LEU A 177 -17.81 17.78 -2.87
CA LEU A 177 -16.54 17.11 -3.13
C LEU A 177 -15.64 17.96 -4.04
N THR A 178 -16.18 18.47 -5.15
CA THR A 178 -15.45 19.34 -6.08
C THR A 178 -14.97 20.62 -5.39
N ALA A 179 -15.85 21.26 -4.60
CA ALA A 179 -15.52 22.47 -3.85
C ALA A 179 -14.43 22.20 -2.79
N ALA A 180 -14.52 21.10 -2.05
CA ALA A 180 -13.54 20.70 -1.05
C ALA A 180 -12.18 20.42 -1.69
N ILE A 181 -12.13 19.67 -2.80
CA ILE A 181 -10.89 19.43 -3.56
C ILE A 181 -10.25 20.75 -3.98
N SER A 182 -11.03 21.69 -4.53
CA SER A 182 -10.50 23.00 -4.96
C SER A 182 -9.88 23.82 -3.83
N LYS A 183 -10.38 23.67 -2.60
CA LYS A 183 -9.91 24.40 -1.41
C LYS A 183 -8.84 23.65 -0.63
N ALA A 184 -8.59 22.37 -0.94
CA ALA A 184 -7.65 21.54 -0.20
C ALA A 184 -6.24 22.14 -0.19
N VAL A 185 -5.62 22.10 0.99
CA VAL A 185 -4.26 22.53 1.35
C VAL A 185 -3.58 21.40 2.13
N PRO A 186 -2.25 21.41 2.35
CA PRO A 186 -1.60 20.38 3.16
C PRO A 186 -2.31 20.10 4.49
N GLY A 187 -2.55 18.83 4.80
CA GLY A 187 -3.26 18.39 6.00
C GLY A 187 -4.79 18.33 5.88
N THR A 188 -5.39 18.84 4.80
CA THR A 188 -6.84 18.71 4.57
C THR A 188 -7.24 17.24 4.48
N THR A 189 -8.19 16.82 5.31
CA THR A 189 -8.89 15.54 5.15
C THR A 189 -10.30 15.83 4.65
N ILE A 190 -10.69 15.31 3.49
CA ILE A 190 -12.04 15.37 2.93
C ILE A 190 -12.71 14.03 3.22
N VAL A 191 -13.85 14.05 3.92
CA VAL A 191 -14.57 12.86 4.37
C VAL A 191 -15.89 12.76 3.61
N LEU A 192 -15.97 11.79 2.70
CA LEU A 192 -17.15 11.52 1.90
C LEU A 192 -18.15 10.71 2.73
N ALA A 193 -19.31 11.28 3.03
CA ALA A 193 -20.45 10.55 3.58
C ALA A 193 -20.91 9.44 2.63
N ASP A 194 -21.58 8.44 3.19
CA ASP A 194 -22.18 7.34 2.43
C ASP A 194 -23.10 7.86 1.34
N GLY A 195 -22.94 7.32 0.13
CA GLY A 195 -23.73 7.76 -1.01
C GLY A 195 -22.96 7.70 -2.32
N THR A 196 -23.64 8.12 -3.38
CA THR A 196 -23.11 8.07 -4.74
C THR A 196 -22.78 9.47 -5.23
N TYR A 197 -21.52 9.66 -5.62
CA TYR A 197 -20.96 10.89 -6.17
C TYR A 197 -20.89 10.75 -7.69
N THR A 198 -21.96 11.19 -8.36
CA THR A 198 -22.12 11.10 -9.82
C THR A 198 -21.86 12.44 -10.49
N GLN A 199 -21.11 12.43 -11.59
CA GLN A 199 -21.05 13.50 -12.58
C GLN A 199 -20.49 12.95 -13.91
N ASP A 200 -20.61 13.70 -15.01
CA ASP A 200 -20.10 13.25 -16.31
C ASP A 200 -18.60 13.51 -16.48
N ALA A 201 -18.12 14.64 -15.96
CA ALA A 201 -16.72 15.03 -16.02
C ALA A 201 -15.91 14.40 -14.87
N PRO A 202 -14.57 14.26 -14.98
CA PRO A 202 -13.77 13.75 -13.88
C PRO A 202 -13.78 14.65 -12.63
N PHE A 203 -13.67 14.06 -11.44
CA PHE A 203 -13.23 14.79 -10.25
C PHE A 203 -11.71 15.00 -10.38
N VAL A 204 -11.27 16.25 -10.44
CA VAL A 204 -9.86 16.58 -10.73
C VAL A 204 -9.17 17.17 -9.50
N VAL A 205 -8.19 16.44 -8.97
CA VAL A 205 -7.21 16.92 -8.00
C VAL A 205 -6.00 17.42 -8.78
N SER A 206 -5.90 18.73 -9.03
CA SER A 206 -4.83 19.32 -9.85
C SER A 206 -3.99 20.31 -9.07
N GLY A 207 -2.67 20.14 -9.11
CA GLY A 207 -1.72 21.03 -8.44
C GLY A 207 -1.81 21.01 -6.92
N LYS A 208 -2.33 19.93 -6.33
CA LYS A 208 -2.51 19.78 -4.88
C LYS A 208 -1.33 19.04 -4.29
N ASN A 209 -0.61 19.72 -3.40
CA ASN A 209 0.64 19.20 -2.86
C ASN A 209 0.56 19.25 -1.35
N GLY A 210 0.36 18.09 -0.72
CA GLY A 210 0.54 17.92 0.72
C GLY A 210 2.02 17.82 1.07
N THR A 211 2.31 17.32 2.27
CA THR A 211 3.66 16.94 2.69
C THR A 211 3.62 15.58 3.38
N ALA A 212 4.77 14.92 3.56
CA ALA A 212 4.84 13.65 4.28
C ALA A 212 4.18 13.70 5.68
N ASN A 213 4.31 14.83 6.39
CA ASN A 213 3.72 15.03 7.72
C ASN A 213 2.29 15.58 7.69
N SER A 214 1.80 16.00 6.52
CA SER A 214 0.49 16.62 6.36
C SER A 214 -0.03 16.35 4.96
N PRO A 215 -0.36 15.09 4.64
CA PRO A 215 -0.92 14.74 3.34
C PRO A 215 -2.32 15.34 3.17
N ILE A 216 -2.76 15.46 1.92
CA ILE A 216 -4.17 15.72 1.62
C ILE A 216 -4.86 14.36 1.54
N THR A 217 -5.88 14.12 2.36
CA THR A 217 -6.61 12.85 2.38
C THR A 217 -8.01 13.02 1.80
N ILE A 218 -8.41 12.14 0.89
CA ILE A 218 -9.78 12.04 0.38
C ILE A 218 -10.25 10.64 0.74
N LYS A 219 -11.16 10.53 1.72
CA LYS A 219 -11.57 9.24 2.27
C LYS A 219 -13.08 9.06 2.39
N ALA A 220 -13.55 7.83 2.32
CA ALA A 220 -14.91 7.50 2.75
C ALA A 220 -15.04 7.62 4.28
N ALA A 221 -16.21 8.06 4.75
CA ALA A 221 -16.59 7.98 6.16
C ALA A 221 -16.68 6.52 6.61
N ASN A 222 -17.34 5.69 5.81
CA ASN A 222 -17.40 4.23 5.97
C ASN A 222 -16.80 3.56 4.72
N PRO A 223 -15.74 2.74 4.84
CA PRO A 223 -15.07 2.13 3.69
C PRO A 223 -16.02 1.39 2.76
N GLY A 224 -15.97 1.73 1.47
CA GLY A 224 -16.79 1.18 0.40
C GLY A 224 -18.18 1.79 0.23
N GLN A 225 -18.61 2.67 1.13
CA GLN A 225 -19.95 3.29 1.09
C GLN A 225 -20.00 4.63 0.35
N ALA A 226 -18.86 5.29 0.13
CA ALA A 226 -18.74 6.43 -0.78
C ALA A 226 -18.40 5.93 -2.19
N VAL A 227 -19.35 6.04 -3.12
CA VAL A 227 -19.26 5.47 -4.47
C VAL A 227 -19.02 6.56 -5.51
N ILE A 228 -17.91 6.49 -6.23
CA ILE A 228 -17.64 7.31 -7.41
C ILE A 228 -18.31 6.65 -8.62
N SER A 229 -19.26 7.34 -9.26
CA SER A 229 -20.04 6.79 -10.39
C SER A 229 -20.30 7.81 -11.50
N GLY A 230 -21.03 7.40 -12.56
CA GLY A 230 -21.26 8.20 -13.77
C GLY A 230 -20.04 8.19 -14.69
N GLY A 231 -19.92 9.18 -15.58
CA GLY A 231 -18.74 9.32 -16.43
C GLY A 231 -17.46 9.70 -15.66
N ALA A 232 -17.59 10.15 -14.41
CA ALA A 232 -16.51 10.67 -13.59
C ALA A 232 -15.45 9.61 -13.24
N SER A 233 -14.24 9.79 -13.78
CA SER A 233 -13.02 9.26 -13.15
C SER A 233 -12.62 10.15 -11.98
N LEU A 234 -11.77 9.64 -11.08
CA LEU A 234 -10.94 10.48 -10.23
C LEU A 234 -9.58 10.68 -10.91
N LYS A 235 -9.14 11.93 -11.07
CA LYS A 235 -7.86 12.26 -11.72
C LYS A 235 -6.99 13.07 -10.78
N ILE A 236 -5.80 12.55 -10.49
CA ILE A 236 -4.78 13.20 -9.68
C ILE A 236 -3.68 13.66 -10.63
N GLN A 237 -3.53 14.98 -10.77
CA GLN A 237 -2.67 15.58 -11.78
C GLN A 237 -1.69 16.54 -11.13
N LYS A 238 -0.39 16.41 -11.45
CA LYS A 238 0.67 17.34 -10.99
C LYS A 238 0.59 17.61 -9.48
N SER A 239 0.31 16.56 -8.72
CA SER A 239 -0.01 16.61 -7.29
C SER A 239 0.93 15.71 -6.52
N SER A 240 1.06 15.95 -5.22
CA SER A 240 1.90 15.13 -4.35
C SER A 240 1.34 14.98 -2.94
N TYR A 241 1.70 13.89 -2.26
CA TYR A 241 1.25 13.58 -0.89
C TYR A 241 -0.28 13.66 -0.76
N VAL A 242 -0.97 12.93 -1.65
CA VAL A 242 -2.42 12.76 -1.63
C VAL A 242 -2.75 11.31 -1.33
N THR A 243 -3.65 11.08 -0.38
CA THR A 243 -4.14 9.75 -0.02
C THR A 243 -5.60 9.60 -0.46
N ILE A 244 -5.90 8.54 -1.21
CA ILE A 244 -7.26 8.13 -1.59
C ILE A 244 -7.60 6.85 -0.83
N GLU A 245 -8.55 6.94 0.09
CA GLU A 245 -8.81 5.87 1.07
C GLU A 245 -10.29 5.43 1.10
N GLY A 246 -10.53 4.12 1.03
CA GLY A 246 -11.84 3.57 1.38
C GLY A 246 -12.95 3.84 0.37
N LEU A 247 -12.66 4.34 -0.83
CA LEU A 247 -13.68 4.63 -1.84
C LEU A 247 -14.10 3.37 -2.61
N LYS A 248 -15.29 3.41 -3.22
CA LYS A 248 -15.71 2.42 -4.21
C LYS A 248 -15.84 3.08 -5.59
N PHE A 249 -15.22 2.49 -6.61
CA PHE A 249 -15.29 2.96 -7.98
C PHE A 249 -16.23 2.06 -8.81
N THR A 250 -17.28 2.67 -9.37
CA THR A 250 -18.22 2.00 -10.30
C THR A 250 -18.52 2.89 -11.51
N ASN A 251 -17.63 3.84 -11.81
CA ASN A 251 -17.82 4.80 -12.87
C ASN A 251 -17.66 4.17 -14.27
N THR A 252 -18.26 4.79 -15.27
CA THR A 252 -18.32 4.30 -16.67
C THR A 252 -17.35 5.02 -17.59
N GLY A 253 -16.48 5.87 -17.05
CA GLY A 253 -15.41 6.51 -17.81
C GLY A 253 -14.34 5.50 -18.23
N ASN A 254 -13.46 5.89 -19.17
CA ASN A 254 -12.39 5.03 -19.68
C ASN A 254 -11.28 4.70 -18.64
N THR A 255 -11.41 5.19 -17.41
CA THR A 255 -10.60 4.79 -16.25
C THR A 255 -11.33 5.06 -14.94
N ALA A 256 -10.99 4.36 -13.86
CA ALA A 256 -11.50 4.67 -12.54
C ALA A 256 -10.67 5.79 -11.89
N LEU A 257 -9.35 5.59 -11.89
CA LEU A 257 -8.38 6.45 -11.24
C LEU A 257 -7.16 6.67 -12.15
N LEU A 258 -6.83 7.93 -12.42
CA LEU A 258 -5.63 8.31 -13.16
C LEU A 258 -4.68 9.11 -12.26
N LEU A 259 -3.43 8.66 -12.17
CA LEU A 259 -2.30 9.40 -11.63
C LEU A 259 -1.48 9.94 -12.81
N ASP A 260 -1.47 11.26 -13.00
CA ASP A 260 -0.82 11.91 -14.14
C ASP A 260 0.21 12.95 -13.67
N GLY A 261 1.48 12.61 -13.80
CA GLY A 261 2.62 13.42 -13.34
C GLY A 261 2.53 13.73 -11.84
N SER A 262 2.09 12.76 -11.06
CA SER A 262 1.88 12.89 -9.61
C SER A 262 2.75 11.88 -8.87
N ASN A 263 3.19 12.26 -7.67
CA ASN A 263 4.15 11.47 -6.90
C ASN A 263 3.78 11.43 -5.42
N ASN A 264 4.29 10.44 -4.68
CA ASN A 264 3.96 10.28 -3.26
C ASN A 264 2.43 10.18 -3.05
N ILE A 265 1.72 9.59 -4.01
CA ILE A 265 0.28 9.35 -3.92
C ILE A 265 0.05 7.98 -3.28
N GLN A 266 -0.85 7.90 -2.31
CA GLN A 266 -1.29 6.62 -1.75
C GLN A 266 -2.72 6.31 -2.20
N VAL A 267 -2.93 5.15 -2.81
CA VAL A 267 -4.24 4.62 -3.19
C VAL A 267 -4.46 3.39 -2.34
N THR A 268 -5.27 3.52 -1.29
CA THR A 268 -5.37 2.50 -0.23
C THR A 268 -6.80 2.11 0.12
N ARG A 269 -7.04 0.82 0.40
CA ARG A 269 -8.32 0.32 0.92
C ARG A 269 -9.54 0.63 0.03
N ASN A 270 -9.34 0.78 -1.28
CA ASN A 270 -10.42 1.05 -2.22
C ASN A 270 -10.96 -0.24 -2.84
N ARG A 271 -12.20 -0.19 -3.34
CA ARG A 271 -12.83 -1.26 -4.11
C ARG A 271 -13.08 -0.81 -5.54
N PHE A 272 -12.46 -1.46 -6.51
CA PHE A 272 -12.68 -1.19 -7.93
C PHE A 272 -13.64 -2.25 -8.50
N ALA A 273 -14.80 -1.81 -8.99
CA ALA A 273 -15.84 -2.68 -9.53
C ALA A 273 -16.56 -2.00 -10.69
N LEU A 274 -15.81 -1.64 -11.73
CA LEU A 274 -16.34 -0.90 -12.87
C LEU A 274 -17.26 -1.81 -13.70
N PRO A 275 -18.41 -1.31 -14.16
CA PRO A 275 -19.31 -2.07 -15.00
C PRO A 275 -18.66 -2.40 -16.35
N ALA A 276 -18.89 -3.61 -16.85
CA ALA A 276 -18.37 -4.05 -18.14
C ALA A 276 -18.91 -3.18 -19.28
N THR A 277 -18.01 -2.79 -20.18
CA THR A 277 -18.28 -1.94 -21.34
C THR A 277 -18.18 -2.70 -22.67
N GLY A 278 -17.56 -3.88 -22.66
CA GLY A 278 -17.19 -4.65 -23.85
C GLY A 278 -16.03 -4.04 -24.65
N LYS A 279 -15.33 -3.04 -24.09
CA LYS A 279 -14.23 -2.30 -24.72
C LYS A 279 -12.97 -2.38 -23.87
N GLU A 280 -11.88 -1.79 -24.38
CA GLU A 280 -10.66 -1.60 -23.60
C GLU A 280 -10.91 -0.59 -22.45
N LEU A 281 -10.53 -0.97 -21.22
CA LEU A 281 -10.76 -0.21 -20.01
C LEU A 281 -9.63 -0.42 -19.00
N PHE A 282 -8.95 0.66 -18.62
CA PHE A 282 -7.88 0.63 -17.59
C PHE A 282 -8.42 1.10 -16.25
N TRP A 283 -8.43 0.27 -15.20
CA TRP A 283 -9.03 0.68 -13.94
C TRP A 283 -8.19 1.75 -13.22
N LEU A 284 -6.89 1.51 -13.04
CA LEU A 284 -5.94 2.46 -12.49
C LEU A 284 -4.81 2.70 -13.50
N GLN A 285 -4.58 3.95 -13.88
CA GLN A 285 -3.49 4.33 -14.77
C GLN A 285 -2.48 5.24 -14.07
N VAL A 286 -1.18 4.96 -14.26
CA VAL A 286 -0.06 5.82 -13.86
C VAL A 286 0.67 6.31 -15.11
N SER A 287 0.80 7.62 -15.26
CA SER A 287 1.43 8.27 -16.42
C SER A 287 2.01 9.64 -16.07
N GLY A 288 2.59 10.31 -17.06
CA GLY A 288 2.99 11.70 -16.97
C GLY A 288 4.38 11.94 -16.37
N ALA A 289 4.97 13.08 -16.71
CA ALA A 289 6.29 13.47 -16.24
C ALA A 289 6.29 13.74 -14.72
N ASN A 290 7.38 13.39 -14.04
CA ASN A 290 7.54 13.49 -12.58
C ASN A 290 6.59 12.58 -11.76
N SER A 291 6.10 11.50 -12.37
CA SER A 291 5.42 10.42 -11.64
C SER A 291 6.45 9.53 -10.95
N HIS A 292 6.34 9.35 -9.62
CA HIS A 292 7.22 8.48 -8.84
C HIS A 292 6.73 8.27 -7.39
N HIS A 293 7.27 7.28 -6.67
CA HIS A 293 7.00 7.04 -5.24
C HIS A 293 5.51 6.93 -4.89
N ASN A 294 4.68 6.45 -5.82
CA ASN A 294 3.27 6.19 -5.57
C ASN A 294 3.13 4.81 -4.91
N GLN A 295 2.17 4.69 -3.99
CA GLN A 295 1.85 3.45 -3.30
C GLN A 295 0.42 3.05 -3.63
N ILE A 296 0.23 1.87 -4.20
CA ILE A 296 -1.07 1.27 -4.49
C ILE A 296 -1.18 0.05 -3.57
N ASP A 297 -1.91 0.19 -2.46
CA ASP A 297 -1.93 -0.82 -1.41
C ASP A 297 -3.33 -1.21 -0.91
N HIS A 298 -3.48 -2.43 -0.41
CA HIS A 298 -4.74 -2.88 0.24
C HIS A 298 -6.01 -2.65 -0.60
N ASN A 299 -5.95 -2.65 -1.92
CA ASN A 299 -7.14 -2.48 -2.75
C ASN A 299 -7.72 -3.82 -3.20
N ASP A 300 -9.00 -3.80 -3.54
CA ASP A 300 -9.73 -4.89 -4.16
C ASP A 300 -9.94 -4.57 -5.65
N PHE A 301 -9.44 -5.43 -6.52
CA PHE A 301 -9.52 -5.31 -7.98
C PHE A 301 -10.14 -6.59 -8.57
N GLY A 302 -11.46 -6.59 -8.78
CA GLY A 302 -12.17 -7.65 -9.50
C GLY A 302 -13.66 -7.68 -9.20
N PRO A 303 -14.46 -8.46 -9.95
CA PRO A 303 -14.12 -9.15 -11.20
C PRO A 303 -14.04 -8.19 -12.40
N LYS A 304 -13.30 -8.54 -13.46
CA LYS A 304 -13.21 -7.75 -14.71
C LYS A 304 -13.29 -8.58 -15.98
N SER A 305 -14.21 -8.21 -16.89
CA SER A 305 -14.37 -8.87 -18.20
C SER A 305 -13.88 -8.12 -19.42
N ASP A 306 -13.79 -6.79 -19.32
CA ASP A 306 -13.28 -5.92 -20.39
C ASP A 306 -11.83 -6.20 -20.71
N THR A 307 -11.38 -5.86 -21.92
CA THR A 307 -9.94 -5.81 -22.26
C THR A 307 -9.28 -4.59 -21.61
N GLY A 308 -7.96 -4.48 -21.70
CA GLY A 308 -7.13 -3.52 -20.99
C GLY A 308 -6.79 -3.98 -19.57
N PRO A 309 -5.64 -3.56 -19.02
CA PRO A 309 -5.24 -3.98 -17.68
C PRO A 309 -6.06 -3.41 -16.53
N LEU A 310 -5.99 -4.05 -15.36
CA LEU A 310 -6.47 -3.44 -14.12
C LEU A 310 -5.57 -2.25 -13.76
N ILE A 311 -4.26 -2.47 -13.72
CA ILE A 311 -3.26 -1.42 -13.46
C ILE A 311 -2.36 -1.23 -14.69
N ALA A 312 -2.29 0.00 -15.20
CA ALA A 312 -1.50 0.37 -16.37
C ALA A 312 -0.45 1.44 -16.05
N TYR A 313 0.81 1.17 -16.35
CA TYR A 313 1.88 2.17 -16.34
C TYR A 313 2.20 2.57 -17.79
N GLU A 314 1.75 3.76 -18.19
CA GLU A 314 1.84 4.23 -19.58
C GLU A 314 3.08 5.12 -19.82
N GLY A 315 3.73 5.59 -18.75
CA GLY A 315 4.90 6.46 -18.80
C GLY A 315 4.58 7.92 -19.13
N ASP A 316 5.62 8.72 -19.39
CA ASP A 316 5.52 10.17 -19.61
C ASP A 316 5.33 10.58 -21.10
N GLY A 317 5.27 9.59 -22.00
CA GLY A 317 5.24 9.81 -23.45
C GLY A 317 6.57 10.26 -24.07
N LYS A 318 7.64 10.37 -23.27
CA LYS A 318 9.00 10.77 -23.66
C LYS A 318 10.05 9.68 -23.40
N GLY A 319 9.60 8.45 -23.15
CA GLY A 319 10.46 7.30 -22.97
C GLY A 319 10.76 6.96 -21.49
N ASN A 320 10.12 7.63 -20.52
CA ASN A 320 10.32 7.35 -19.11
C ASN A 320 9.10 6.71 -18.47
N ILE A 321 9.34 5.72 -17.61
CA ILE A 321 8.33 5.14 -16.73
C ILE A 321 8.32 5.87 -15.37
N SER A 322 7.20 5.79 -14.65
CA SER A 322 7.13 6.17 -13.23
C SER A 322 8.13 5.35 -12.41
N GLN A 323 8.75 5.97 -11.41
CA GLN A 323 9.86 5.36 -10.66
C GLN A 323 9.57 5.14 -9.17
N TYR A 324 10.13 4.08 -8.59
CA TYR A 324 10.03 3.76 -7.16
C TYR A 324 8.59 3.63 -6.64
N ASP A 325 7.64 3.30 -7.52
CA ASP A 325 6.28 3.01 -7.11
C ASP A 325 6.20 1.62 -6.48
N VAL A 326 5.27 1.45 -5.54
CA VAL A 326 5.04 0.20 -4.81
C VAL A 326 3.59 -0.25 -5.01
N ILE A 327 3.40 -1.50 -5.41
CA ILE A 327 2.10 -2.17 -5.51
C ILE A 327 2.11 -3.32 -4.50
N GLU A 328 1.35 -3.21 -3.41
CA GLU A 328 1.40 -4.20 -2.34
C GLU A 328 0.10 -4.50 -1.58
N TYR A 329 -0.03 -5.71 -1.05
CA TYR A 329 -1.21 -6.14 -0.28
C TYR A 329 -2.54 -5.97 -1.02
N ASN A 330 -2.54 -5.94 -2.36
CA ASN A 330 -3.78 -5.87 -3.14
C ASN A 330 -4.33 -7.27 -3.42
N TYR A 331 -5.65 -7.35 -3.50
CA TYR A 331 -6.37 -8.55 -3.95
C TYR A 331 -6.81 -8.36 -5.40
N PHE A 332 -6.16 -9.06 -6.32
CA PHE A 332 -6.52 -9.13 -7.73
C PHE A 332 -7.26 -10.43 -7.98
N HIS A 333 -8.48 -10.35 -8.53
CA HIS A 333 -9.25 -11.57 -8.73
C HIS A 333 -10.22 -11.54 -9.90
N ASP A 334 -10.52 -12.75 -10.39
CA ASP A 334 -11.57 -13.01 -11.37
C ASP A 334 -11.49 -12.09 -12.61
N VAL A 335 -10.29 -12.02 -13.19
CA VAL A 335 -10.02 -11.31 -14.45
C VAL A 335 -10.23 -12.29 -15.59
N GLY A 336 -11.26 -12.11 -16.39
CA GLY A 336 -11.61 -13.07 -17.44
C GLY A 336 -12.91 -12.68 -18.15
N PRO A 337 -13.24 -13.26 -19.31
CA PRO A 337 -12.67 -14.49 -19.85
C PRO A 337 -11.33 -14.27 -20.55
N TRP A 338 -10.64 -15.37 -20.82
CA TRP A 338 -9.40 -15.40 -21.58
C TRP A 338 -9.50 -14.73 -22.95
N VAL A 339 -8.50 -13.93 -23.29
CA VAL A 339 -8.24 -13.41 -24.64
C VAL A 339 -6.79 -13.67 -25.02
N ASP A 340 -6.48 -13.64 -26.31
CA ASP A 340 -5.12 -13.92 -26.79
C ASP A 340 -4.10 -12.84 -26.37
N ASN A 341 -4.54 -11.60 -26.13
CA ASN A 341 -3.69 -10.46 -25.75
C ASN A 341 -4.54 -9.27 -25.24
N GLY A 342 -3.96 -8.46 -24.35
CA GLY A 342 -4.47 -7.14 -23.97
C GLY A 342 -5.48 -7.18 -22.84
N LYS A 343 -5.30 -8.06 -21.85
CA LYS A 343 -6.09 -8.14 -20.61
C LYS A 343 -5.18 -8.50 -19.43
N GLU A 344 -3.98 -7.93 -19.40
CA GLU A 344 -3.05 -8.14 -18.28
C GLU A 344 -3.71 -7.77 -16.95
N THR A 345 -3.36 -8.39 -15.82
CA THR A 345 -3.80 -7.84 -14.52
C THR A 345 -3.00 -6.56 -14.23
N ILE A 346 -1.68 -6.63 -14.37
CA ILE A 346 -0.78 -5.48 -14.23
C ILE A 346 0.08 -5.37 -15.48
N ARG A 347 0.11 -4.18 -16.09
CA ARG A 347 1.07 -3.83 -17.14
C ARG A 347 2.02 -2.74 -16.64
N LEU A 348 3.26 -3.12 -16.32
CA LEU A 348 4.29 -2.23 -15.78
C LEU A 348 5.18 -1.68 -16.91
N GLY A 349 4.62 -0.77 -17.70
CA GLY A 349 5.28 -0.10 -18.81
C GLY A 349 4.74 -0.49 -20.19
N LEU A 350 5.46 -0.08 -21.22
CA LEU A 350 5.19 -0.34 -22.63
C LEU A 350 6.51 -0.60 -23.35
N SER A 351 6.46 -1.18 -24.55
CA SER A 351 7.66 -1.36 -25.37
C SER A 351 8.47 -0.06 -25.55
N LYS A 352 7.79 1.10 -25.72
CA LYS A 352 8.41 2.41 -25.90
C LYS A 352 9.16 2.96 -24.67
N VAL A 353 8.84 2.47 -23.48
CA VAL A 353 9.49 2.88 -22.21
C VAL A 353 10.31 1.73 -21.60
N SER A 354 10.49 0.64 -22.34
CA SER A 354 11.06 -0.60 -21.82
C SER A 354 12.50 -0.49 -21.33
N LEU A 355 13.28 0.40 -21.94
CA LEU A 355 14.67 0.68 -21.55
C LEU A 355 14.77 1.65 -20.37
N SER A 356 13.67 2.24 -19.91
CA SER A 356 13.64 3.10 -18.73
C SER A 356 13.70 2.26 -17.46
N ASN A 357 14.55 2.67 -16.51
CA ASN A 357 14.60 2.04 -15.19
C ASN A 357 13.47 2.57 -14.31
N GLY A 358 12.58 1.68 -13.90
CA GLY A 358 11.47 2.00 -13.00
C GLY A 358 11.85 1.87 -11.54
N TYR A 359 12.64 0.86 -11.15
CA TYR A 359 12.87 0.55 -9.72
C TYR A 359 11.57 0.36 -8.93
N ASN A 360 10.49 -0.03 -9.62
CA ASN A 360 9.19 -0.25 -9.01
C ASN A 360 9.17 -1.61 -8.33
N THR A 361 8.37 -1.73 -7.27
CA THR A 361 8.23 -2.97 -6.49
C THR A 361 6.79 -3.47 -6.51
N ILE A 362 6.59 -4.71 -6.96
CA ILE A 362 5.30 -5.42 -6.83
C ILE A 362 5.50 -6.50 -5.77
N GLN A 363 4.87 -6.35 -4.61
CA GLN A 363 5.10 -7.27 -3.49
C GLN A 363 3.88 -7.60 -2.66
N TYR A 364 3.83 -8.78 -2.05
CA TYR A 364 2.76 -9.17 -1.14
C TYR A 364 1.33 -9.04 -1.74
N ASN A 365 1.14 -9.26 -3.03
CA ASN A 365 -0.19 -9.27 -3.66
C ASN A 365 -0.70 -10.70 -3.89
N LEU A 366 -2.01 -10.87 -3.82
CA LEU A 366 -2.69 -12.12 -4.19
C LEU A 366 -3.38 -11.96 -5.55
N PHE A 367 -3.01 -12.82 -6.49
CA PHE A 367 -3.65 -12.99 -7.80
C PHE A 367 -4.44 -14.30 -7.78
N GLU A 368 -5.77 -14.25 -7.77
CA GLU A 368 -6.63 -15.45 -7.73
C GLU A 368 -7.60 -15.47 -8.91
N ASN A 369 -7.55 -16.52 -9.73
CA ASN A 369 -8.36 -16.64 -10.97
C ASN A 369 -8.16 -15.45 -11.94
N CYS A 370 -6.93 -14.96 -12.06
CA CYS A 370 -6.57 -13.92 -13.02
C CYS A 370 -6.35 -14.53 -14.42
N ASP A 371 -7.43 -15.01 -15.03
CA ASP A 371 -7.46 -15.79 -16.27
C ASP A 371 -7.65 -14.94 -17.54
N GLY A 372 -7.11 -13.72 -17.55
CA GLY A 372 -7.39 -12.73 -18.58
C GLY A 372 -6.70 -13.01 -19.90
N GLU A 373 -5.42 -13.41 -19.85
CA GLU A 373 -4.53 -13.64 -20.98
C GLU A 373 -3.23 -14.33 -20.52
N PRO A 374 -2.25 -14.65 -21.40
CA PRO A 374 -0.98 -15.27 -20.99
C PRO A 374 -0.16 -14.49 -19.96
N GLU A 375 -0.29 -13.15 -19.92
CA GLU A 375 0.51 -12.27 -19.07
C GLU A 375 -0.33 -11.71 -17.91
N ILE A 376 -0.34 -12.38 -16.74
CA ILE A 376 -1.00 -11.87 -15.52
C ILE A 376 -0.32 -10.56 -15.11
N VAL A 377 1.00 -10.61 -14.96
CA VAL A 377 1.83 -9.42 -14.75
C VAL A 377 2.79 -9.31 -15.93
N SER A 378 2.68 -8.24 -16.71
CA SER A 378 3.59 -7.96 -17.82
C SER A 378 4.52 -6.79 -17.46
N VAL A 379 5.77 -7.11 -17.17
CA VAL A 379 6.83 -6.13 -16.92
C VAL A 379 7.41 -5.70 -18.26
N LYS A 380 7.26 -4.41 -18.56
CA LYS A 380 7.68 -3.78 -19.82
C LYS A 380 8.56 -2.56 -19.53
N SER A 381 9.46 -2.70 -18.57
CA SER A 381 10.44 -1.70 -18.09
C SER A 381 11.60 -2.39 -17.38
N SER A 382 12.63 -1.64 -16.99
CA SER A 382 13.88 -2.17 -16.44
C SER A 382 14.05 -1.89 -14.94
N GLY A 383 14.89 -2.68 -14.28
CA GLY A 383 15.32 -2.43 -12.89
C GLY A 383 14.24 -2.67 -11.82
N ASN A 384 13.14 -3.36 -12.13
CA ASN A 384 12.03 -3.56 -11.21
C ASN A 384 12.21 -4.82 -10.35
N THR A 385 11.46 -4.88 -9.24
CA THR A 385 11.39 -6.04 -8.35
C THR A 385 9.97 -6.57 -8.26
N VAL A 386 9.76 -7.87 -8.46
CA VAL A 386 8.49 -8.56 -8.20
C VAL A 386 8.73 -9.70 -7.22
N ARG A 387 8.23 -9.57 -5.99
CA ARG A 387 8.57 -10.49 -4.91
C ARG A 387 7.45 -10.82 -3.95
N TYR A 388 7.49 -11.99 -3.31
CA TYR A 388 6.55 -12.35 -2.24
C TYR A 388 5.07 -12.29 -2.63
N ASN A 389 4.76 -12.37 -3.92
CA ASN A 389 3.39 -12.43 -4.42
C ASN A 389 2.90 -13.87 -4.47
N THR A 390 1.59 -14.07 -4.41
CA THR A 390 0.95 -15.38 -4.57
C THR A 390 0.07 -15.37 -5.81
N PHE A 391 0.39 -16.23 -6.78
CA PHE A 391 -0.42 -16.51 -7.95
C PHE A 391 -1.12 -17.84 -7.70
N LYS A 392 -2.45 -17.80 -7.54
CA LYS A 392 -3.25 -18.95 -7.15
C LYS A 392 -4.30 -19.22 -8.21
N THR A 393 -4.36 -20.46 -8.70
CA THR A 393 -5.37 -20.93 -9.66
C THR A 393 -5.60 -19.96 -10.83
N SER A 394 -4.53 -19.34 -11.33
CA SER A 394 -4.60 -18.30 -12.37
C SER A 394 -3.92 -18.78 -13.65
N LYS A 395 -4.64 -18.69 -14.77
CA LYS A 395 -4.13 -19.00 -16.12
C LYS A 395 -3.25 -17.84 -16.61
N GLY A 396 -2.10 -18.15 -17.21
CA GLY A 396 -1.05 -17.17 -17.52
C GLY A 396 0.04 -17.15 -16.43
N GLY A 397 0.90 -16.14 -16.45
CA GLY A 397 2.02 -16.03 -15.49
C GLY A 397 2.65 -14.64 -15.40
N LEU A 398 3.82 -14.58 -14.76
CA LEU A 398 4.64 -13.37 -14.63
C LEU A 398 5.62 -13.27 -15.81
N THR A 399 5.44 -12.27 -16.66
CA THR A 399 6.25 -12.11 -17.87
C THR A 399 7.09 -10.83 -17.83
N SER A 400 8.43 -10.97 -17.81
CA SER A 400 9.35 -9.89 -18.20
C SER A 400 9.34 -9.76 -19.72
N ARG A 401 8.32 -9.08 -20.22
CA ARG A 401 8.02 -9.00 -21.65
C ARG A 401 9.00 -8.10 -22.40
N HIS A 402 9.46 -7.04 -21.75
CA HIS A 402 10.50 -6.14 -22.21
C HIS A 402 11.33 -5.61 -21.02
N GLY A 403 12.44 -4.92 -21.33
CA GLY A 403 13.32 -4.33 -20.32
C GLY A 403 14.37 -5.31 -19.78
N HIS A 404 15.20 -4.83 -18.86
CA HIS A 404 16.42 -5.49 -18.38
C HIS A 404 16.54 -5.39 -16.87
N ASN A 405 17.43 -6.21 -16.28
CA ASN A 405 17.84 -6.09 -14.88
C ASN A 405 16.66 -6.11 -13.88
N ASN A 406 15.63 -6.90 -14.20
CA ASN A 406 14.49 -7.12 -13.29
C ASN A 406 14.79 -8.30 -12.35
N GLU A 407 14.34 -8.20 -11.10
CA GLU A 407 14.44 -9.27 -10.10
C GLU A 407 13.07 -9.87 -9.78
N PHE A 408 12.99 -11.21 -9.81
CA PHE A 408 11.78 -11.98 -9.57
C PHE A 408 12.07 -13.02 -8.49
N TYR A 409 11.61 -12.80 -7.25
CA TYR A 409 11.99 -13.69 -6.16
C TYR A 409 10.98 -13.89 -5.05
N GLY A 410 11.04 -15.04 -4.37
CA GLY A 410 10.15 -15.29 -3.23
C GLY A 410 8.67 -15.40 -3.59
N ASN A 411 8.32 -15.54 -4.88
CA ASN A 411 6.92 -15.64 -5.30
C ASN A 411 6.43 -17.09 -5.21
N PHE A 412 5.15 -17.25 -4.89
CA PHE A 412 4.46 -18.54 -4.88
C PHE A 412 3.53 -18.65 -6.09
N PHE A 413 3.71 -19.67 -6.92
CA PHE A 413 2.81 -20.01 -8.03
C PHE A 413 2.14 -21.35 -7.73
N LEU A 414 0.87 -21.30 -7.37
CA LEU A 414 0.10 -22.43 -6.86
C LEU A 414 -1.02 -22.76 -7.83
N GLY A 415 -0.77 -23.73 -8.69
CA GLY A 415 -1.78 -24.28 -9.57
C GLY A 415 -2.59 -25.41 -8.95
N ASP A 416 -3.62 -25.84 -9.67
CA ASP A 416 -4.47 -26.99 -9.30
C ASP A 416 -4.13 -28.28 -10.07
N GLY A 417 -3.21 -28.21 -11.03
CA GLY A 417 -2.84 -29.32 -11.90
C GLY A 417 -3.90 -29.69 -12.94
N VAL A 418 -4.97 -28.90 -13.05
CA VAL A 418 -6.06 -29.14 -14.01
C VAL A 418 -5.68 -28.53 -15.35
N GLU A 419 -5.50 -29.39 -16.35
CA GLU A 419 -5.22 -28.97 -17.73
C GLU A 419 -6.38 -28.10 -18.25
N PRO A 420 -6.08 -26.98 -18.93
CA PRO A 420 -7.12 -26.08 -19.41
C PRO A 420 -7.88 -26.70 -20.58
N GLU A 421 -9.08 -26.17 -20.80
CA GLU A 421 -9.98 -26.51 -21.90
C GLU A 421 -9.37 -26.28 -23.30
N LYS A 422 -8.37 -25.40 -23.40
CA LYS A 422 -7.66 -25.07 -24.64
C LYS A 422 -6.17 -24.88 -24.35
N LYS A 423 -5.34 -25.47 -25.20
CA LYS A 423 -3.89 -25.24 -25.20
C LYS A 423 -3.56 -23.76 -25.35
N GLY A 424 -2.59 -23.27 -24.59
CA GLY A 424 -2.23 -21.85 -24.50
C GLY A 424 -2.87 -21.14 -23.31
N MET A 425 -3.83 -21.76 -22.62
CA MET A 425 -4.51 -21.21 -21.44
C MET A 425 -4.00 -21.85 -20.14
N GLU A 426 -2.73 -22.25 -20.11
CA GLU A 426 -2.13 -22.95 -18.98
C GLU A 426 -1.80 -22.01 -17.80
N GLN A 427 -1.84 -22.55 -16.59
CA GLN A 427 -1.31 -21.90 -15.40
C GLN A 427 0.22 -21.98 -15.46
N SER A 428 0.88 -20.82 -15.62
CA SER A 428 2.31 -20.72 -15.92
C SER A 428 3.04 -19.92 -14.87
N GLY A 429 4.37 -20.08 -14.81
CA GLY A 429 5.20 -19.35 -13.85
C GLY A 429 5.82 -18.09 -14.45
N ILE A 430 7.16 -18.04 -14.48
CA ILE A 430 7.92 -16.87 -14.90
C ILE A 430 8.43 -17.06 -16.34
N ARG A 431 8.22 -16.06 -17.20
CA ARG A 431 8.80 -15.99 -18.55
C ARG A 431 9.57 -14.69 -18.71
N VAL A 432 10.75 -14.73 -19.33
CA VAL A 432 11.56 -13.51 -19.50
C VAL A 432 12.14 -13.35 -20.91
N TYR A 433 12.44 -12.09 -21.23
CA TYR A 433 13.24 -11.61 -22.36
C TYR A 433 14.10 -10.45 -21.89
N GLY A 434 15.23 -10.21 -22.56
CA GLY A 434 16.16 -9.14 -22.18
C GLY A 434 17.25 -9.60 -21.21
N ASN A 435 18.07 -8.65 -20.76
CA ASN A 435 19.34 -8.92 -20.12
C ASN A 435 19.27 -8.86 -18.59
N ASP A 436 20.19 -9.56 -17.94
CA ASP A 436 20.57 -9.39 -16.53
C ASP A 436 19.45 -9.66 -15.51
N HIS A 437 18.43 -10.44 -15.88
CA HIS A 437 17.36 -10.81 -14.96
C HIS A 437 17.84 -11.76 -13.87
N LYS A 438 17.29 -11.62 -12.67
CA LYS A 438 17.49 -12.59 -11.58
C LYS A 438 16.15 -13.23 -11.23
N ILE A 439 16.10 -14.55 -11.23
CA ILE A 439 14.91 -15.35 -10.88
C ILE A 439 15.33 -16.31 -9.77
N TYR A 440 14.95 -16.03 -8.52
CA TYR A 440 15.45 -16.80 -7.39
C TYR A 440 14.47 -17.03 -6.24
N ASN A 441 14.65 -18.08 -5.47
CA ASN A 441 13.79 -18.40 -4.31
C ASN A 441 12.28 -18.42 -4.64
N ASN A 442 11.86 -18.73 -5.86
CA ASN A 442 10.44 -18.86 -6.18
C ASN A 442 10.00 -20.31 -5.99
N TYR A 443 8.76 -20.48 -5.52
CA TYR A 443 8.12 -21.78 -5.32
C TYR A 443 6.99 -21.95 -6.35
N PHE A 444 7.00 -23.06 -7.08
CA PHE A 444 6.00 -23.39 -8.10
C PHE A 444 5.43 -24.78 -7.82
N GLU A 445 4.11 -24.91 -7.81
CA GLU A 445 3.46 -26.19 -7.60
C GLU A 445 2.27 -26.40 -8.54
N LYS A 446 2.20 -27.60 -9.13
CA LYS A 446 1.07 -28.07 -9.95
C LYS A 446 0.67 -27.14 -11.09
N LEU A 447 1.66 -26.50 -11.71
CA LEU A 447 1.43 -25.69 -12.88
C LEU A 447 1.19 -26.56 -14.12
N THR A 448 0.18 -26.21 -14.91
CA THR A 448 -0.13 -26.89 -16.17
C THR A 448 0.68 -26.35 -17.35
N GLY A 449 1.41 -25.25 -17.14
CA GLY A 449 2.32 -24.63 -18.09
C GLY A 449 3.80 -24.85 -17.72
N THR A 450 4.64 -23.94 -18.21
CA THR A 450 6.08 -23.92 -17.85
C THR A 450 6.30 -23.07 -16.61
N ALA A 451 7.02 -23.61 -15.62
CA ALA A 451 7.31 -22.90 -14.38
C ALA A 451 8.34 -21.78 -14.57
N ILE A 452 9.45 -22.02 -15.26
CA ILE A 452 10.42 -20.97 -15.60
C ILE A 452 10.83 -21.10 -17.07
N TYR A 453 10.69 -20.01 -17.83
CA TYR A 453 11.00 -19.99 -19.25
C TYR A 453 11.92 -18.82 -19.62
N LEU A 454 13.19 -19.16 -19.90
CA LEU A 454 14.13 -18.28 -20.58
C LEU A 454 13.92 -18.44 -22.09
N ASP A 455 13.06 -17.62 -22.69
CA ASP A 455 12.63 -17.82 -24.07
C ASP A 455 13.67 -17.32 -25.10
N SER A 456 13.65 -17.88 -26.31
CA SER A 456 14.45 -17.34 -27.41
C SER A 456 13.89 -16.01 -27.87
N GLY A 457 14.78 -15.08 -28.21
CA GLY A 457 14.47 -13.77 -28.77
C GLY A 457 14.27 -13.81 -30.29
N SER A 458 13.60 -12.79 -30.81
CA SER A 458 13.47 -12.46 -32.24
C SER A 458 14.32 -11.26 -32.65
N PHE A 459 14.98 -10.59 -31.69
CA PHE A 459 15.89 -9.48 -31.92
C PHE A 459 17.07 -9.54 -30.94
N ASP A 460 18.27 -9.27 -31.42
CA ASP A 460 19.48 -9.18 -30.59
C ASP A 460 19.82 -7.71 -30.35
N GLY A 461 19.52 -7.22 -29.13
CA GLY A 461 19.85 -5.86 -28.68
C GLY A 461 21.30 -5.70 -28.21
N GLY A 462 22.11 -6.76 -28.30
CA GLY A 462 23.48 -6.80 -27.83
C GLY A 462 23.62 -7.05 -26.33
N THR A 463 24.83 -7.43 -25.93
CA THR A 463 25.19 -7.76 -24.54
C THR A 463 24.97 -6.60 -23.58
N GLY A 464 25.04 -5.35 -24.06
CA GLY A 464 24.80 -4.16 -23.24
C GLY A 464 23.33 -3.86 -22.96
N GLY A 465 22.38 -4.41 -23.75
CA GLY A 465 20.94 -4.14 -23.58
C GLY A 465 20.47 -2.73 -23.96
N TYR A 466 21.38 -1.82 -24.30
CA TYR A 466 21.04 -0.44 -24.66
C TYR A 466 21.65 -0.08 -26.02
N PRO A 467 21.17 -0.70 -27.13
CA PRO A 467 21.64 -0.34 -28.46
C PRO A 467 21.30 1.14 -28.74
N PRO A 468 22.12 1.86 -29.51
CA PRO A 468 21.85 3.27 -29.82
C PRO A 468 20.60 3.39 -30.72
N ASN A 469 19.64 4.23 -30.30
CA ASN A 469 18.45 4.61 -31.06
C ASN A 469 17.66 3.42 -31.66
N PRO A 470 17.16 2.46 -30.85
CA PRO A 470 16.39 1.35 -31.35
C PRO A 470 15.09 1.85 -32.00
N THR A 471 14.69 1.22 -33.11
CA THR A 471 13.40 1.51 -33.74
C THR A 471 12.23 1.03 -32.88
N ILE A 472 11.03 1.57 -33.12
CA ILE A 472 9.84 1.15 -32.38
C ILE A 472 9.57 -0.36 -32.57
N ASP A 473 9.82 -0.91 -33.76
CA ASP A 473 9.61 -2.33 -34.02
C ASP A 473 10.65 -3.21 -33.32
N GLN A 474 11.90 -2.72 -33.20
CA GLN A 474 12.91 -3.37 -32.36
C GLN A 474 12.48 -3.36 -30.89
N LEU A 475 11.96 -2.24 -30.37
CA LEU A 475 11.44 -2.17 -29.00
C LEU A 475 10.24 -3.13 -28.75
N ARG A 476 9.41 -3.41 -29.78
CA ARG A 476 8.29 -4.37 -29.69
C ARG A 476 8.71 -5.82 -29.77
N ALA A 477 9.91 -6.10 -30.29
CA ALA A 477 10.40 -7.46 -30.45
C ALA A 477 10.58 -8.21 -29.12
N HIS A 478 10.79 -9.52 -29.22
CA HIS A 478 11.28 -10.33 -28.12
C HIS A 478 12.81 -10.24 -28.10
N TRP A 479 13.37 -9.65 -27.06
CA TRP A 479 14.82 -9.42 -27.00
C TRP A 479 15.53 -10.70 -26.56
N LYS A 480 16.67 -10.99 -27.21
CA LYS A 480 17.60 -12.04 -26.80
C LYS A 480 17.97 -11.85 -25.33
N ILE A 481 18.10 -12.96 -24.62
CA ILE A 481 18.48 -12.97 -23.21
C ILE A 481 20.00 -13.06 -23.10
N TYR A 482 20.57 -12.17 -22.29
CA TYR A 482 21.95 -12.27 -21.83
C TYR A 482 22.01 -12.31 -20.31
N ARG A 483 22.83 -13.18 -19.73
CA ARG A 483 23.19 -13.17 -18.30
C ARG A 483 22.02 -13.23 -17.32
N ALA A 484 20.93 -13.90 -17.71
CA ALA A 484 19.89 -14.23 -16.75
C ALA A 484 20.40 -15.27 -15.75
N GLN A 485 20.04 -15.12 -14.48
CA GLN A 485 20.40 -16.04 -13.40
C GLN A 485 19.13 -16.65 -12.82
N VAL A 486 19.00 -17.98 -12.91
CA VAL A 486 17.88 -18.77 -12.37
C VAL A 486 18.42 -19.62 -11.23
N VAL A 487 18.22 -19.18 -9.99
CA VAL A 487 18.97 -19.70 -8.84
C VAL A 487 18.06 -20.06 -7.68
N ASN A 488 18.24 -21.21 -7.03
CA ASN A 488 17.50 -21.54 -5.80
C ASN A 488 15.96 -21.52 -5.95
N ASN A 489 15.40 -21.98 -7.07
CA ASN A 489 13.96 -22.13 -7.21
C ASN A 489 13.52 -23.57 -6.90
N THR A 490 12.29 -23.76 -6.41
CA THR A 490 11.68 -25.08 -6.17
C THR A 490 10.43 -25.25 -7.04
N ILE A 491 10.40 -26.30 -7.86
CA ILE A 491 9.28 -26.62 -8.74
C ILE A 491 8.80 -28.04 -8.45
N VAL A 492 7.50 -28.20 -8.17
CA VAL A 492 6.92 -29.49 -7.77
C VAL A 492 5.65 -29.82 -8.53
N GLY A 493 5.58 -31.03 -9.10
CA GLY A 493 4.38 -31.55 -9.74
C GLY A 493 3.86 -30.74 -10.94
N SER A 494 4.70 -29.91 -11.55
CA SER A 494 4.35 -29.07 -12.70
C SER A 494 4.60 -29.80 -14.02
N LYS A 495 3.88 -29.43 -15.09
CA LYS A 495 4.02 -30.05 -16.41
C LYS A 495 5.40 -29.80 -17.04
N ALA A 496 5.95 -28.61 -16.87
CA ALA A 496 7.32 -28.30 -17.29
C ALA A 496 8.03 -27.46 -16.22
N GLY A 497 9.26 -27.86 -15.90
CA GLY A 497 10.13 -27.15 -14.97
C GLY A 497 10.81 -25.95 -15.63
N ILE A 498 12.12 -26.05 -15.83
CA ILE A 498 12.93 -24.96 -16.39
C ILE A 498 13.20 -25.21 -17.88
N VAL A 499 12.78 -24.27 -18.73
CA VAL A 499 12.98 -24.33 -20.19
C VAL A 499 13.86 -23.16 -20.64
N ILE A 500 14.84 -23.45 -21.50
CA ILE A 500 15.79 -22.49 -22.04
C ILE A 500 15.82 -22.58 -23.56
N GLY A 501 15.53 -21.46 -24.22
CA GLY A 501 15.63 -21.24 -25.65
C GLY A 501 14.73 -22.12 -26.50
N SER A 502 13.58 -21.61 -26.96
CA SER A 502 12.70 -22.36 -27.86
C SER A 502 12.02 -21.45 -28.91
N GLY A 503 11.84 -21.99 -30.12
CA GLY A 503 10.94 -21.45 -31.14
C GLY A 503 11.35 -20.15 -31.86
N LYS A 504 12.46 -19.49 -31.50
CA LYS A 504 12.94 -18.26 -32.18
C LYS A 504 14.44 -18.27 -32.43
N ALA A 505 14.89 -17.35 -33.29
CA ALA A 505 16.23 -17.31 -33.87
C ALA A 505 17.37 -17.13 -32.86
N TYR A 506 17.16 -16.36 -31.80
CA TYR A 506 18.22 -16.01 -30.86
C TYR A 506 18.06 -16.74 -29.54
N ALA A 507 18.85 -17.79 -29.34
CA ALA A 507 18.92 -18.51 -28.07
C ALA A 507 19.46 -17.61 -26.93
N PRO A 508 19.07 -17.86 -25.67
CA PRO A 508 19.69 -17.24 -24.50
C PRO A 508 21.21 -17.46 -24.48
N GLN A 509 21.96 -16.52 -23.90
CA GLN A 509 23.41 -16.57 -23.84
C GLN A 509 23.93 -16.12 -22.47
N ASP A 510 25.05 -16.68 -22.03
CA ASP A 510 25.78 -16.32 -20.81
C ASP A 510 24.91 -16.44 -19.54
N CYS A 511 23.87 -17.27 -19.58
CA CYS A 511 22.93 -17.45 -18.48
C CYS A 511 23.47 -18.46 -17.46
N VAL A 512 22.87 -18.46 -16.26
CA VAL A 512 23.18 -19.39 -15.18
C VAL A 512 21.90 -20.05 -14.69
N VAL A 513 21.92 -21.36 -14.53
CA VAL A 513 20.87 -22.15 -13.88
C VAL A 513 21.52 -22.95 -12.74
N ALA A 514 21.33 -22.49 -11.51
CA ALA A 514 22.06 -23.03 -10.36
C ALA A 514 21.17 -23.37 -9.17
N ASN A 515 21.51 -24.45 -8.47
CA ASN A 515 20.91 -24.79 -7.18
C ASN A 515 19.36 -24.83 -7.18
N ASN A 516 18.73 -25.17 -8.31
CA ASN A 516 17.27 -25.33 -8.37
C ASN A 516 16.86 -26.77 -8.06
N ILE A 517 15.66 -26.97 -7.53
CA ILE A 517 15.02 -28.28 -7.43
C ILE A 517 13.83 -28.35 -8.38
N VAL A 518 13.79 -29.37 -9.24
CA VAL A 518 12.60 -29.73 -10.01
C VAL A 518 12.20 -31.16 -9.70
N LYS A 519 11.04 -31.35 -9.07
CA LYS A 519 10.45 -32.65 -8.74
C LYS A 519 9.09 -32.81 -9.42
N ASN A 520 9.05 -33.35 -10.63
CA ASN A 520 7.80 -33.61 -11.35
C ASN A 520 7.68 -35.09 -11.70
N SER A 521 6.51 -35.69 -11.49
CA SER A 521 6.23 -37.08 -11.88
C SER A 521 5.87 -37.24 -13.36
N THR A 522 5.52 -36.15 -14.03
CA THR A 522 5.20 -36.11 -15.46
C THR A 522 5.91 -34.92 -16.13
N GLY A 523 5.94 -34.94 -17.46
CA GLY A 523 6.49 -33.84 -18.26
C GLY A 523 8.02 -33.70 -18.14
N THR A 524 8.52 -32.47 -18.30
CA THR A 524 9.96 -32.22 -18.43
C THR A 524 10.50 -31.47 -17.23
N LEU A 525 11.58 -31.97 -16.63
CA LEU A 525 12.22 -31.35 -15.48
C LEU A 525 13.06 -30.13 -15.89
N TYR A 526 13.98 -30.35 -16.81
CA TYR A 526 14.85 -29.33 -17.40
C TYR A 526 14.90 -29.54 -18.91
N ASN A 527 14.85 -28.44 -19.68
CA ASN A 527 14.91 -28.46 -21.13
C ASN A 527 15.69 -27.28 -21.72
N GLU A 528 16.93 -27.52 -22.10
CA GLU A 528 17.68 -26.63 -22.99
C GLU A 528 17.39 -27.00 -24.46
N ALA A 529 16.37 -26.36 -25.03
CA ALA A 529 15.88 -26.69 -26.36
C ALA A 529 16.74 -26.08 -27.49
N ALA A 530 17.36 -24.92 -27.25
CA ALA A 530 18.34 -24.31 -28.14
C ALA A 530 19.73 -24.37 -27.52
N THR A 531 20.77 -24.61 -28.34
CA THR A 531 22.15 -24.62 -27.82
C THR A 531 22.49 -23.23 -27.29
N SER A 532 22.78 -23.15 -25.99
CA SER A 532 23.30 -21.96 -25.33
C SER A 532 24.63 -22.29 -24.66
N ASN A 533 25.37 -21.28 -24.21
CA ASN A 533 26.50 -21.47 -23.29
C ASN A 533 26.06 -21.29 -21.83
N THR A 534 24.80 -21.57 -21.52
CA THR A 534 24.26 -21.50 -20.16
C THR A 534 25.02 -22.46 -19.25
N VAL A 535 25.47 -21.94 -18.10
CA VAL A 535 26.08 -22.72 -17.03
C VAL A 535 24.98 -23.39 -16.22
N PHE A 536 25.11 -24.69 -16.00
CA PHE A 536 24.29 -25.45 -15.06
C PHE A 536 25.16 -25.93 -13.91
N GLU A 537 24.73 -25.74 -12.66
CA GLU A 537 25.49 -26.25 -11.51
C GLU A 537 24.60 -26.51 -10.29
N GLY A 538 24.90 -27.55 -9.53
CA GLY A 538 24.23 -27.84 -8.26
C GLY A 538 22.73 -28.15 -8.35
N ASN A 539 22.15 -28.30 -9.54
CA ASN A 539 20.70 -28.52 -9.68
C ASN A 539 20.30 -29.94 -9.25
N ILE A 540 19.05 -30.11 -8.84
CA ILE A 540 18.41 -31.40 -8.58
C ILE A 540 17.22 -31.55 -9.51
N GLY A 541 17.18 -32.64 -10.27
CA GLY A 541 16.02 -33.06 -11.04
C GLY A 541 15.60 -34.47 -10.63
N TYR A 542 14.35 -34.66 -10.21
CA TYR A 542 13.85 -35.98 -9.81
C TYR A 542 12.45 -36.28 -10.33
N GLY A 543 12.22 -37.53 -10.71
CA GLY A 543 10.94 -38.04 -11.21
C GLY A 543 10.97 -38.34 -12.70
N SER A 544 10.32 -37.48 -13.50
CA SER A 544 10.05 -37.64 -14.93
C SER A 544 11.30 -37.43 -15.81
N THR A 545 11.12 -36.90 -17.01
CA THR A 545 12.14 -36.81 -18.04
C THR A 545 13.06 -35.59 -17.85
N LEU A 546 14.37 -35.85 -17.86
CA LEU A 546 15.38 -34.84 -18.20
C LEU A 546 15.50 -34.78 -19.73
N SER A 547 15.15 -33.65 -20.34
CA SER A 547 15.22 -33.46 -21.80
C SER A 547 16.20 -32.34 -22.12
N ASN A 548 17.48 -32.56 -21.83
CA ASN A 548 18.53 -31.59 -22.11
C ASN A 548 19.53 -32.12 -23.14
N LYS A 549 20.18 -31.21 -23.88
CA LYS A 549 21.38 -31.55 -24.66
C LYS A 549 22.49 -31.94 -23.69
N SER A 550 22.71 -33.25 -23.51
CA SER A 550 23.81 -33.88 -22.75
C SER A 550 24.34 -33.07 -21.55
N ARG A 551 23.55 -32.95 -20.48
CA ARG A 551 24.02 -32.40 -19.20
C ARG A 551 24.50 -33.51 -18.27
N THR A 552 25.59 -33.25 -17.57
CA THR A 552 26.26 -34.19 -16.68
C THR A 552 25.53 -34.34 -15.34
N ALA A 553 25.76 -35.46 -14.65
CA ALA A 553 25.20 -35.69 -13.32
C ALA A 553 25.70 -34.67 -12.26
N SER A 554 26.84 -34.00 -12.49
CA SER A 554 27.32 -32.91 -11.64
C SER A 554 26.59 -31.57 -11.88
N GLU A 555 26.07 -31.35 -13.08
CA GLU A 555 25.28 -30.15 -13.41
C GLU A 555 23.83 -30.29 -12.94
N ILE A 556 23.24 -31.48 -13.10
CA ILE A 556 21.88 -31.83 -12.68
C ILE A 556 21.91 -33.22 -12.04
N ARG A 557 21.80 -33.27 -10.71
CA ARG A 557 21.78 -34.52 -9.94
C ARG A 557 20.40 -35.15 -9.97
N ASN A 558 20.36 -36.44 -10.29
CA ASN A 558 19.15 -37.25 -10.12
C ASN A 558 19.05 -37.75 -8.67
N ALA A 559 18.38 -36.97 -7.81
CA ALA A 559 18.22 -37.29 -6.40
C ALA A 559 16.84 -36.85 -5.90
N ASP A 560 16.12 -37.71 -5.17
CA ASP A 560 14.86 -37.31 -4.55
C ASP A 560 15.16 -36.23 -3.50
N PRO A 561 14.54 -35.04 -3.59
CA PRO A 561 14.71 -34.04 -2.55
C PRO A 561 14.05 -34.45 -1.23
N LEU A 562 13.25 -35.53 -1.18
CA LEU A 562 12.63 -36.08 0.04
C LEU A 562 11.85 -35.02 0.83
N PHE A 563 11.04 -34.24 0.11
CA PHE A 563 10.21 -33.21 0.71
C PHE A 563 9.23 -33.78 1.75
N GLN A 564 8.91 -32.96 2.74
CA GLN A 564 7.79 -33.13 3.66
C GLN A 564 6.75 -32.03 3.41
N THR A 565 5.48 -32.30 3.75
CA THR A 565 4.43 -31.27 3.62
C THR A 565 4.32 -30.47 4.91
N VAL A 566 4.50 -29.14 4.82
CA VAL A 566 4.35 -28.19 5.93
C VAL A 566 3.42 -27.06 5.47
N ASN A 567 2.31 -26.84 6.18
CA ASN A 567 1.30 -25.83 5.83
C ASN A 567 0.82 -25.92 4.36
N GLY A 568 0.75 -27.13 3.81
CA GLY A 568 0.32 -27.38 2.43
C GLY A 568 1.40 -27.22 1.36
N LEU A 569 2.64 -26.84 1.72
CA LEU A 569 3.77 -26.72 0.81
C LEU A 569 4.76 -27.88 0.96
N GLN A 570 5.49 -28.19 -0.11
CA GLN A 570 6.57 -29.18 -0.12
C GLN A 570 7.88 -28.53 0.29
N LYS A 571 8.34 -28.83 1.51
CA LYS A 571 9.56 -28.29 2.12
C LYS A 571 10.63 -29.34 2.30
N LEU A 572 11.88 -28.94 2.45
CA LEU A 572 12.96 -29.86 2.79
C LEU A 572 12.66 -30.55 4.14
N SER A 573 13.08 -31.80 4.24
CA SER A 573 13.02 -32.57 5.48
C SER A 573 14.43 -32.86 5.98
N SER A 574 14.57 -33.35 7.21
CA SER A 574 15.87 -33.78 7.74
C SER A 574 16.54 -34.88 6.89
N ALA A 575 15.76 -35.58 6.06
CA ALA A 575 16.23 -36.60 5.14
C ALA A 575 16.73 -36.05 3.79
N SER A 576 16.52 -34.76 3.49
CA SER A 576 16.89 -34.09 2.23
C SER A 576 18.40 -33.86 2.05
N LYS A 577 19.23 -34.88 2.33
CA LYS A 577 20.70 -34.79 2.31
C LYS A 577 21.29 -34.40 0.95
N ALA A 578 20.54 -34.60 -0.13
CA ALA A 578 20.96 -34.17 -1.44
C ALA A 578 20.82 -32.66 -1.66
N ALA A 579 19.98 -31.97 -0.90
CA ALA A 579 19.72 -30.53 -1.04
C ALA A 579 20.36 -29.71 0.09
N ILE A 580 20.34 -30.22 1.32
CA ILE A 580 20.81 -29.51 2.51
C ILE A 580 22.32 -29.28 2.47
N ASP A 581 22.77 -28.04 2.69
CA ASP A 581 24.16 -27.58 2.75
C ASP A 581 25.01 -27.94 1.50
N THR A 582 24.36 -28.14 0.35
CA THR A 582 25.03 -28.66 -0.87
C THR A 582 24.94 -27.73 -2.08
N ALA A 583 24.45 -26.50 -1.91
CA ALA A 583 24.49 -25.51 -2.97
C ALA A 583 25.94 -25.17 -3.35
N VAL A 584 26.15 -24.83 -4.61
CA VAL A 584 27.45 -24.46 -5.17
C VAL A 584 27.42 -23.06 -5.78
N GLY A 585 28.59 -22.52 -6.10
CA GLY A 585 28.72 -21.16 -6.63
C GLY A 585 28.59 -20.09 -5.54
N THR A 586 28.60 -18.82 -5.93
CA THR A 586 28.48 -17.69 -5.00
C THR A 586 27.47 -16.68 -5.55
N TYR A 587 26.32 -16.59 -4.88
CA TYR A 587 25.18 -15.76 -5.27
C TYR A 587 24.84 -14.78 -4.15
N SER A 588 25.70 -13.78 -3.94
CA SER A 588 25.67 -12.86 -2.78
C SER A 588 24.41 -12.00 -2.65
N TYR A 589 23.58 -11.93 -3.69
CA TYR A 589 22.29 -11.25 -3.64
C TYR A 589 21.19 -12.09 -2.97
N ILE A 590 21.40 -13.39 -2.76
CA ILE A 590 20.47 -14.29 -2.07
C ILE A 590 20.84 -14.30 -0.59
N LYS A 591 19.99 -13.68 0.24
CA LYS A 591 20.22 -13.52 1.69
C LYS A 591 19.24 -14.29 2.56
N GLU A 592 17.99 -14.31 2.13
CA GLU A 592 16.90 -15.03 2.76
C GLU A 592 16.39 -16.10 1.78
N ASP A 593 15.65 -17.07 2.27
CA ASP A 593 14.93 -18.07 1.48
C ASP A 593 13.50 -17.60 1.13
N VAL A 594 12.67 -18.48 0.57
CA VAL A 594 11.28 -18.15 0.19
C VAL A 594 10.40 -17.82 1.40
N ASP A 595 10.71 -18.36 2.57
CA ASP A 595 9.98 -18.19 3.83
C ASP A 595 10.44 -16.96 4.63
N GLY A 596 11.49 -16.29 4.17
CA GLY A 596 12.10 -15.14 4.82
C GLY A 596 13.09 -15.51 5.91
N GLU A 597 13.54 -16.77 5.95
CA GLU A 597 14.59 -17.25 6.84
C GLU A 597 15.97 -16.91 6.25
N VAL A 598 16.93 -16.52 7.09
CA VAL A 598 18.29 -16.22 6.63
C VAL A 598 18.95 -17.52 6.17
N ARG A 599 19.54 -17.52 4.97
CA ARG A 599 20.31 -18.67 4.50
C ARG A 599 21.58 -18.84 5.32
N SER A 600 21.92 -20.09 5.63
CA SER A 600 23.11 -20.40 6.41
C SER A 600 24.39 -20.09 5.62
N SER A 601 25.58 -20.29 6.18
CA SER A 601 26.82 -20.16 5.39
C SER A 601 26.99 -21.25 4.34
N ALA A 602 26.27 -22.37 4.48
CA ALA A 602 26.23 -23.46 3.51
C ALA A 602 24.80 -23.54 2.97
N HIS A 603 24.53 -22.83 1.86
CA HIS A 603 23.16 -22.71 1.38
C HIS A 603 22.58 -24.07 0.97
N ASP A 604 21.28 -24.21 1.16
CA ASP A 604 20.52 -25.32 0.59
C ASP A 604 20.20 -25.09 -0.89
N ILE A 605 19.96 -26.17 -1.62
CA ILE A 605 19.43 -26.13 -2.98
C ILE A 605 17.91 -26.02 -2.93
N GLY A 606 17.34 -25.24 -3.84
CA GLY A 606 15.91 -24.94 -3.87
C GLY A 606 15.59 -23.64 -3.14
N ALA A 607 14.30 -23.31 -3.09
CA ALA A 607 13.77 -22.05 -2.58
C ALA A 607 13.72 -21.98 -1.05
N ASP A 608 13.67 -23.13 -0.39
CA ASP A 608 13.59 -23.34 1.06
C ASP A 608 15.01 -23.55 1.62
N GLU A 609 15.33 -22.92 2.75
CA GLU A 609 16.47 -23.29 3.59
C GLU A 609 15.93 -24.17 4.72
N TYR A 610 16.45 -25.39 4.84
CA TYR A 610 15.92 -26.37 5.77
C TYR A 610 15.93 -25.85 7.21
N SER A 611 14.74 -25.70 7.76
CA SER A 611 14.51 -25.40 9.15
C SER A 611 13.48 -26.37 9.75
N THR A 612 13.45 -26.46 11.08
CA THR A 612 12.37 -27.16 11.79
C THR A 612 11.20 -26.22 12.12
N ALA A 613 11.18 -25.01 11.56
CA ALA A 613 10.11 -24.05 11.80
C ALA A 613 8.80 -24.54 11.18
N SER A 614 7.67 -24.13 11.78
CA SER A 614 6.32 -24.39 11.26
C SER A 614 5.54 -23.09 11.04
N SER A 615 6.16 -21.96 11.34
CA SER A 615 5.63 -20.61 11.15
C SER A 615 6.68 -19.82 10.40
N PHE A 616 6.26 -19.21 9.30
CA PHE A 616 7.15 -18.54 8.35
C PHE A 616 6.71 -17.10 8.18
N LYS A 617 7.67 -16.19 8.01
CA LYS A 617 7.40 -14.76 7.81
C LYS A 617 6.71 -14.56 6.46
N ASN A 618 7.25 -15.18 5.43
CA ASN A 618 6.65 -15.24 4.11
C ASN A 618 5.93 -16.58 3.95
N ARG A 619 4.72 -16.53 3.38
CA ARG A 619 3.89 -17.70 3.08
C ARG A 619 2.95 -17.35 1.93
N PRO A 620 2.31 -18.32 1.27
CA PRO A 620 1.23 -18.04 0.34
C PRO A 620 0.16 -17.19 1.01
N LEU A 621 -0.15 -16.07 0.36
CA LEU A 621 -1.14 -15.12 0.81
C LEU A 621 -2.54 -15.70 0.65
N GLN A 622 -3.38 -15.39 1.61
CA GLN A 622 -4.82 -15.66 1.61
C GLN A 622 -5.57 -14.33 1.48
N LYS A 623 -6.88 -14.39 1.20
CA LYS A 623 -7.71 -13.17 1.10
C LYS A 623 -7.67 -12.30 2.36
N THR A 624 -7.43 -12.88 3.53
CA THR A 624 -7.32 -12.14 4.80
C THR A 624 -6.03 -11.34 4.92
N ASP A 625 -5.03 -11.62 4.10
CA ASP A 625 -3.72 -10.95 4.12
C ASP A 625 -3.67 -9.76 3.15
N VAL A 626 -4.71 -9.56 2.32
CA VAL A 626 -4.74 -8.56 1.24
C VAL A 626 -6.10 -7.87 1.12
N GLY A 627 -6.15 -6.80 0.35
CA GLY A 627 -7.37 -6.05 0.09
C GLY A 627 -7.77 -5.09 1.21
N PRO A 628 -8.94 -4.44 1.11
CA PRO A 628 -9.28 -3.27 1.93
C PRO A 628 -9.38 -3.51 3.43
N ASP A 629 -9.67 -4.75 3.80
CA ASP A 629 -9.94 -5.14 5.18
C ASP A 629 -8.73 -5.85 5.82
N ALA A 630 -7.62 -6.01 5.09
CA ALA A 630 -6.39 -6.57 5.64
C ALA A 630 -5.69 -5.60 6.64
N PRO A 631 -4.89 -6.13 7.59
CA PRO A 631 -4.31 -5.36 8.69
C PRO A 631 -3.53 -4.12 8.28
#